data_AF-A0A7S3EI11-F1
#
_entry.id   AF-A0A7S3EI11-F1
#
_cell.length_a   1.000
_cell.length_b   1.000
_cell.length_c   1.000
_cell.angle_alpha   90.00
_cell.angle_beta   90.00
_cell.angle_gamma   90.00
#
_symmetry.space_group_name_H-M   'P 1'
#
loop_
_entity.id
_entity.type
_entity.pdbx_description
1 polymer ?
#
loop_
_entity_poly.entity_id
_entity_poly.type
_entity_poly.pdbx_seq_one_letter_code
_entity_poly.pdbx_strand_id
1 'polypeptide(L)'
;MYCSVLLPTYNEAENLPIVVAMLVKTFEGMGKSFEVIVIDDNSPDGTLSIAKDLQRVYGESRIVLAPREGKLGLGSAYVHGSRFAKGDFILIMDADLSHNPKFIPEFVKMQRDKDLDIVSGTR
;
A
#
# COMPACT_ATOMS: atom_id res chain seq x y z
N MET A 1 -13.00 7.75 -8.22
CA MET A 1 -12.60 6.58 -7.41
C MET A 1 -11.12 6.67 -7.18
N TYR A 2 -10.76 6.88 -5.91
CA TYR A 2 -9.39 7.00 -5.44
C TYR A 2 -9.12 5.85 -4.48
N CYS A 3 -7.97 5.18 -4.61
CA CYS A 3 -7.61 4.02 -3.79
C CYS A 3 -6.42 4.33 -2.88
N SER A 4 -6.50 3.95 -1.62
CA SER A 4 -5.37 3.99 -0.69
C SER A 4 -4.90 2.57 -0.42
N VAL A 5 -3.62 2.29 -0.65
CA VAL A 5 -3.00 1.00 -0.31
C VAL A 5 -2.21 1.17 0.98
N LEU A 6 -2.62 0.49 2.04
CA LEU A 6 -1.85 0.41 3.28
C LEU A 6 -0.78 -0.66 3.11
N LEU A 7 0.48 -0.24 3.20
CA LEU A 7 1.64 -1.10 2.98
C LEU A 7 2.57 -1.04 4.21
N PRO A 8 2.31 -1.83 5.26
CA PRO A 8 3.22 -1.96 6.39
C PRO A 8 4.53 -2.61 5.98
N THR A 9 5.63 -2.09 6.50
CA THR A 9 6.98 -2.55 6.20
C THR A 9 7.82 -2.70 7.46
N TYR A 10 8.59 -3.79 7.52
CA TYR A 10 9.65 -3.99 8.50
C TYR A 10 10.72 -4.92 7.91
N ASN A 11 11.93 -4.41 7.67
CA ASN A 11 12.99 -5.11 6.95
C ASN A 11 12.61 -5.49 5.49
N GLU A 12 12.08 -4.53 4.74
CA GLU A 12 11.57 -4.74 3.38
C GLU A 12 12.31 -3.90 2.33
N ALA A 13 13.57 -3.53 2.59
CA ALA A 13 14.35 -2.67 1.71
C ALA A 13 14.40 -3.17 0.26
N GLU A 14 14.53 -4.49 0.06
CA GLU A 14 14.60 -5.11 -1.27
C GLU A 14 13.22 -5.24 -1.93
N ASN A 15 12.18 -5.56 -1.16
CA ASN A 15 10.85 -5.85 -1.70
C ASN A 15 10.04 -4.58 -1.98
N LEU A 16 10.21 -3.53 -1.16
CA LEU A 16 9.41 -2.30 -1.25
C LEU A 16 9.44 -1.66 -2.65
N PRO A 17 10.59 -1.48 -3.33
CA PRO A 17 10.62 -0.95 -4.69
C PRO A 17 9.83 -1.79 -5.69
N ILE A 18 9.88 -3.13 -5.53
CA ILE A 18 9.24 -4.08 -6.43
C ILE A 18 7.72 -3.99 -6.27
N VAL A 19 7.22 -4.07 -5.03
CA VAL A 19 5.79 -3.97 -4.74
C VAL A 19 5.23 -2.61 -5.20
N VAL A 20 5.93 -1.51 -4.90
CA VAL A 20 5.49 -0.18 -5.33
C VAL A 20 5.42 -0.08 -6.85
N ALA A 21 6.44 -0.56 -7.58
CA ALA A 21 6.40 -0.57 -9.04
C ALA A 21 5.23 -1.41 -9.60
N MET A 22 4.93 -2.56 -8.99
CA MET A 22 3.79 -3.40 -9.37
C MET A 22 2.44 -2.71 -9.09
N LEU A 23 2.31 -2.02 -7.96
CA LEU A 23 1.12 -1.24 -7.61
C LEU A 23 0.92 -0.09 -8.60
N VAL A 24 1.96 0.70 -8.86
CA VAL A 24 1.92 1.81 -9.83
C VAL A 24 1.48 1.31 -11.20
N LYS A 25 2.13 0.26 -11.71
CA LYS A 25 1.77 -0.35 -13.00
C LYS A 25 0.31 -0.81 -13.03
N THR A 26 -0.16 -1.44 -11.96
CA THR A 26 -1.54 -1.93 -11.84
C THR A 26 -2.53 -0.78 -11.92
N PHE A 27 -2.37 0.25 -11.09
CA PHE A 27 -3.31 1.38 -11.05
C PHE A 27 -3.27 2.24 -12.31
N GLU A 28 -2.10 2.45 -12.91
CA GLU A 28 -1.97 3.12 -14.20
C GLU A 28 -2.66 2.33 -15.31
N GLY A 29 -2.50 1.00 -15.34
CA GLY A 29 -3.23 0.13 -16.27
C GLY A 29 -4.75 0.16 -16.10
N MET A 30 -5.23 0.43 -14.87
CA MET A 30 -6.66 0.64 -14.60
C MET A 30 -7.15 2.06 -14.94
N GLY A 31 -6.25 3.00 -15.21
CA GLY A 31 -6.57 4.43 -15.33
C GLY A 31 -7.18 5.01 -14.05
N LYS A 32 -6.74 4.55 -12.87
CA LYS A 32 -7.24 4.99 -11.56
C LYS A 32 -6.18 5.75 -10.79
N SER A 33 -6.61 6.77 -10.06
CA SER A 33 -5.76 7.50 -9.12
C SER A 33 -5.65 6.74 -7.81
N PHE A 34 -4.48 6.79 -7.20
CA PHE A 34 -4.16 6.03 -6.00
C PHE A 34 -3.09 6.72 -5.16
N GLU A 35 -2.93 6.23 -3.93
CA GLU A 35 -1.76 6.44 -3.08
C GLU A 35 -1.35 5.12 -2.42
N VAL A 36 -0.05 4.97 -2.18
CA VAL A 36 0.54 3.91 -1.38
C VAL A 36 1.05 4.54 -0.09
N ILE A 37 0.50 4.09 1.03
CA ILE A 37 0.84 4.56 2.36
C ILE A 37 1.84 3.57 2.95
N VAL A 38 3.11 3.95 2.89
CA VAL A 38 4.23 3.14 3.40
C VAL A 38 4.33 3.37 4.91
N ILE A 39 4.05 2.32 5.68
CA ILE A 39 4.02 2.37 7.14
C ILE A 39 5.25 1.60 7.66
N ASP A 40 6.36 2.33 7.81
CA ASP A 40 7.62 1.71 8.23
C ASP A 40 7.75 1.63 9.74
N ASP A 41 8.00 0.42 10.25
CA ASP A 41 8.13 0.09 11.68
C ASP A 41 9.54 0.33 12.22
N ASN A 42 10.15 1.45 11.83
CA ASN A 42 11.54 1.80 12.16
C ASN A 42 12.53 0.72 11.70
N SER A 43 12.49 0.39 10.41
CA SER A 43 13.32 -0.67 9.85
C SER A 43 14.82 -0.31 9.92
N PRO A 44 15.68 -1.20 10.46
CA PRO A 44 17.12 -0.97 10.52
C PRO A 44 17.84 -1.15 9.18
N ASP A 45 17.20 -1.75 8.18
CA ASP A 45 17.79 -2.08 6.87
C ASP A 45 17.74 -0.92 5.86
N GLY A 46 17.21 0.24 6.25
CA GLY A 46 17.07 1.40 5.38
C GLY A 46 15.77 1.44 4.57
N THR A 47 14.77 0.60 4.85
CA THR A 47 13.46 0.61 4.19
C THR A 47 12.85 2.02 4.10
N LEU A 48 12.87 2.80 5.18
CA LEU A 48 12.35 4.18 5.16
C LEU A 48 13.13 5.12 4.22
N SER A 49 14.45 4.92 4.05
CA SER A 49 15.23 5.69 3.09
C SER A 49 14.78 5.40 1.67
N ILE A 50 14.57 4.13 1.36
CA ILE A 50 14.08 3.68 0.06
C ILE A 50 12.66 4.20 -0.19
N ALA A 51 11.80 4.19 0.82
CA ALA A 51 10.47 4.79 0.73
C ALA A 51 10.53 6.29 0.36
N LYS A 52 11.47 7.04 0.93
CA LYS A 52 11.72 8.46 0.58
C LYS A 52 12.22 8.61 -0.86
N ASP A 53 13.05 7.71 -1.35
CA ASP A 53 13.51 7.72 -2.74
C ASP A 53 12.34 7.45 -3.70
N LEU A 54 11.51 6.46 -3.40
CA LEU A 54 10.29 6.17 -4.16
C LEU A 54 9.32 7.36 -4.16
N GLN A 55 9.20 8.06 -3.04
CA GLN A 55 8.41 9.29 -2.94
C GLN A 55 8.95 10.40 -3.86
N ARG A 56 10.27 10.58 -3.96
CA ARG A 56 10.85 11.54 -4.91
C ARG A 56 10.58 11.16 -6.36
N VAL A 57 10.56 9.86 -6.68
CA VAL A 57 10.34 9.36 -8.04
C VAL A 57 8.87 9.46 -8.46
N TYR A 58 7.94 9.02 -7.61
CA TYR A 58 6.52 8.93 -7.95
C TYR A 58 5.68 10.12 -7.44
N GLY A 59 6.23 10.95 -6.56
CA GLY A 59 5.59 12.12 -5.96
C GLY A 59 4.91 11.85 -4.62
N GLU A 60 4.86 12.88 -3.77
CA GLU A 60 4.27 12.85 -2.42
C GLU A 60 2.76 12.55 -2.42
N SER A 61 2.07 12.80 -3.54
CA SER A 61 0.65 12.46 -3.69
C SER A 61 0.40 10.99 -4.02
N ARG A 62 1.43 10.23 -4.43
CA ARG A 62 1.33 8.80 -4.75
C ARG A 62 2.00 7.92 -3.71
N ILE A 63 3.09 8.39 -3.10
CA ILE A 63 3.78 7.67 -2.04
C ILE A 63 3.73 8.53 -0.77
N VAL A 64 2.93 8.08 0.18
CA VAL A 64 2.72 8.75 1.47
C VAL A 64 3.52 7.98 2.52
N LEU A 65 4.33 8.70 3.28
CA LEU A 65 5.16 8.11 4.33
C LEU A 65 4.47 8.26 5.68
N ALA A 66 4.28 7.15 6.38
CA ALA A 66 3.69 7.10 7.72
C ALA A 66 4.57 6.26 8.67
N PRO A 67 5.82 6.69 8.95
CA PRO A 67 6.74 5.93 9.78
C PRO A 67 6.29 5.90 11.25
N ARG A 68 6.64 4.82 11.94
CA ARG A 68 6.35 4.60 13.35
C ARG A 68 7.64 4.47 14.15
N GLU A 69 7.55 4.65 15.47
CA GLU A 69 8.72 4.57 16.36
C GLU A 69 9.30 3.14 16.48
N GLY A 70 8.51 2.12 16.14
CA GLY A 70 8.94 0.74 16.13
C GLY A 70 7.82 -0.25 15.80
N LYS A 71 8.15 -1.54 15.92
CA LYS A 71 7.25 -2.65 15.61
C LYS A 71 6.19 -2.84 16.70
N LEU A 72 5.05 -2.16 16.56
CA LEU A 72 3.92 -2.20 17.49
C LEU A 72 2.83 -3.22 17.08
N GLY A 73 3.15 -4.12 16.15
CA GLY A 73 2.24 -5.12 15.59
C GLY A 73 1.54 -4.68 14.30
N LEU A 74 1.05 -5.65 13.54
CA LEU A 74 0.49 -5.44 12.20
C LEU A 74 -0.86 -4.72 12.22
N GLY A 75 -1.76 -5.10 13.12
CA GLY A 75 -3.06 -4.44 13.25
C GLY A 75 -2.94 -2.95 13.61
N SER A 76 -2.00 -2.59 14.49
CA SER A 76 -1.74 -1.18 14.81
C SER A 76 -1.10 -0.42 13.65
N ALA A 77 -0.40 -1.11 12.74
CA ALA A 77 0.14 -0.50 11.52
C ALA A 77 -0.99 -0.08 10.59
N TYR A 78 -1.98 -0.96 10.39
CA TYR A 78 -3.17 -0.64 9.59
C TYR A 78 -3.99 0.51 10.19
N VAL A 79 -4.21 0.52 11.50
CA VAL A 79 -4.90 1.62 12.19
C VAL A 79 -4.10 2.93 12.09
N HIS A 80 -2.78 2.88 12.13
CA HIS A 80 -1.94 4.05 11.94
C HIS A 80 -2.05 4.58 10.49
N GLY A 81 -1.85 3.71 9.51
CA GLY A 81 -1.88 4.05 8.09
C GLY A 81 -3.24 4.53 7.60
N SER A 82 -4.34 3.98 8.12
CA SER A 82 -5.69 4.37 7.73
C SER A 82 -6.00 5.85 8.03
N ARG A 83 -5.31 6.46 9.00
CA ARG A 83 -5.45 7.90 9.30
C ARG A 83 -4.91 8.81 8.19
N PHE A 84 -4.07 8.28 7.31
CA PHE A 84 -3.50 9.00 6.17
C PHE A 84 -4.27 8.72 4.88
N ALA A 85 -5.14 7.71 4.87
CA ALA A 85 -5.89 7.31 3.69
C ALA A 85 -6.94 8.33 3.29
N LYS A 86 -6.95 8.69 1.99
CA LYS A 86 -7.91 9.60 1.37
C LYS A 86 -8.84 8.89 0.39
N GLY A 87 -8.58 7.63 0.08
CA GLY A 87 -9.34 6.83 -0.88
C GLY A 87 -10.65 6.31 -0.31
N ASP A 88 -11.66 6.25 -1.18
CA ASP A 88 -12.93 5.61 -0.89
C ASP A 88 -12.77 4.08 -0.78
N PHE A 89 -11.70 3.54 -1.36
CA PHE A 89 -11.32 2.14 -1.31
C PHE A 89 -9.97 2.01 -0.59
N ILE A 90 -9.96 1.27 0.51
CA ILE A 90 -8.74 0.95 1.25
C ILE A 90 -8.35 -0.49 0.96
N LEU A 91 -7.14 -0.68 0.43
CA LEU A 91 -6.54 -1.98 0.23
C LEU A 91 -5.49 -2.22 1.31
N ILE A 92 -5.51 -3.41 1.88
CA ILE A 92 -4.55 -3.84 2.89
C ILE A 92 -3.67 -4.92 2.26
N MET A 93 -2.37 -4.71 2.19
CA MET A 93 -1.42 -5.62 1.55
C MET A 93 -0.10 -5.65 2.32
N ASP A 94 0.52 -6.83 2.42
CA ASP A 94 1.90 -6.97 2.90
C ASP A 94 2.92 -6.60 1.81
N ALA A 95 4.09 -6.12 2.22
CA ALA A 95 5.18 -5.71 1.34
C ALA A 95 6.12 -6.85 0.88
N ASP A 96 5.91 -8.07 1.37
CA ASP A 96 6.78 -9.25 1.16
C ASP A 96 6.52 -10.00 -0.17
N LEU A 97 5.79 -9.39 -1.10
CA LEU A 97 5.38 -9.97 -2.39
C LEU A 97 4.43 -11.19 -2.30
N SER A 98 3.90 -11.52 -1.11
CA SER A 98 2.89 -12.58 -0.95
C SER A 98 1.58 -12.27 -1.67
N HIS A 99 1.22 -10.99 -1.74
CA HIS A 99 0.05 -10.50 -2.47
C HIS A 99 0.45 -9.98 -3.84
N ASN A 100 -0.29 -10.40 -4.89
CA ASN A 100 -0.05 -9.91 -6.23
C ASN A 100 -1.02 -8.77 -6.59
N PRO A 101 -0.54 -7.52 -6.79
CA PRO A 101 -1.37 -6.39 -7.21
C PRO A 101 -2.28 -6.64 -8.41
N LYS A 102 -1.98 -7.61 -9.28
CA LYS A 102 -2.81 -7.94 -10.45
C LYS A 102 -4.27 -8.28 -10.13
N PHE A 103 -4.58 -8.65 -8.88
CA PHE A 103 -5.93 -8.99 -8.44
C PHE A 103 -6.74 -7.77 -7.95
N ILE A 104 -6.09 -6.64 -7.69
CA ILE A 104 -6.75 -5.38 -7.28
C ILE A 104 -7.89 -4.97 -8.22
N PRO A 105 -7.75 -5.01 -9.57
CA PRO A 105 -8.83 -4.66 -10.47
C PRO A 105 -10.09 -5.50 -10.25
N GLU A 106 -9.94 -6.79 -9.98
CA GLU A 106 -11.06 -7.70 -9.74
C GLU A 106 -11.73 -7.40 -8.39
N PHE A 107 -10.95 -7.14 -7.34
CA PHE A 107 -11.47 -6.85 -6.00
C PHE A 107 -12.28 -5.56 -6.01
N VAL A 108 -11.71 -4.50 -6.58
CA VAL A 108 -12.36 -3.19 -6.71
C VAL A 108 -13.62 -3.28 -7.58
N LYS A 109 -13.56 -4.04 -8.69
CA LYS A 109 -14.74 -4.29 -9.53
C LYS A 109 -15.82 -5.02 -8.75
N MET A 110 -15.48 -6.10 -8.06
CA MET A 110 -16.43 -6.90 -7.29
C MET A 110 -17.08 -6.08 -6.18
N GLN A 111 -16.29 -5.31 -5.44
CA GLN A 111 -16.77 -4.48 -4.35
C GLN A 111 -17.76 -3.43 -4.85
N ARG A 112 -17.44 -2.73 -5.94
CA ARG A 112 -18.30 -1.71 -6.54
C ARG A 112 -19.54 -2.30 -7.20
N ASP A 113 -19.38 -3.30 -8.06
CA ASP A 113 -20.48 -3.81 -8.90
C ASP A 113 -21.54 -4.56 -8.06
N LYS A 114 -21.16 -5.07 -6.89
CA LYS A 114 -22.05 -5.77 -5.96
C LYS A 114 -22.40 -4.97 -4.71
N ASP A 115 -21.96 -3.72 -4.62
CA ASP A 115 -22.20 -2.83 -3.46
C ASP A 115 -21.81 -3.47 -2.12
N LEU A 116 -20.56 -3.96 -2.03
CA LEU A 116 -20.05 -4.66 -0.85
C LEU A 116 -19.19 -3.74 0.02
N ASP A 117 -19.27 -3.89 1.34
CA ASP A 117 -18.41 -3.16 2.27
C ASP A 117 -16.98 -3.71 2.30
N ILE A 118 -16.83 -5.05 2.18
CA ILE A 118 -15.56 -5.76 2.32
C ILE A 118 -15.44 -6.85 1.27
N VAL A 119 -14.28 -6.93 0.62
CA VAL A 119 -13.86 -8.04 -0.24
C VAL A 119 -12.53 -8.57 0.27
N SER A 120 -12.40 -9.89 0.40
CA SER A 120 -11.18 -10.55 0.83
C SER A 120 -10.82 -11.69 -0.13
N GLY A 121 -9.52 -11.94 -0.27
CA GLY A 121 -8.96 -13.03 -1.06
C GLY A 121 -8.46 -14.17 -0.18
N THR A 122 -8.55 -15.39 -0.67
CA THR A 122 -7.90 -16.58 -0.08
C THR A 122 -7.15 -17.34 -1.16
N ARG A 123 -6.13 -18.09 -0.75
CA ARG A 123 -5.46 -19.08 -1.58
C ARG A 123 -6.15 -20.45 -1.45
#